data_AF-B4DVV0-F1
#
_entry.id   AF-B4DVV0-F1
#
_cell.length_a   1.000
_cell.length_b   1.000
_cell.length_c   1.000
_cell.angle_alpha   90.00
_cell.angle_beta   90.00
_cell.angle_gamma   90.00
#
_symmetry.space_group_name_H-M   'P 1'
#
loop_
_entity.id
_entity.type
_entity.pdbx_description
1 polymer ?
#
loop_
_entity_poly.entity_id
_entity_poly.type
_entity_poly.pdbx_seq_one_letter_code
_entity_poly.pdbx_strand_id
1 'polypeptide(L)'
;MAGSRQRGLRARVRPLFCALLLSLGRFVRGDGVGGDPAVALPHRRFEYKYSFKGPHLVQSDGTVPFWAHAGNAIPSSDQIRVAPSLKSQRGSVWTKTKAAFENWEVEVTFRVTGRGRIGADGLAIWYAENQGLEGPVFGSADLWNGVGIFFDSFDNDGKKNNPAIVIIGNNGQIHYDHQNDGASQALASCQRDFRNKPYPVRAKITYYQNTLTVSNIYLERIK
;
A
#
# COMPACT_ATOMS: atom_id res chain seq x y z
N MET A 1 -20.17 -49.06 -59.19
CA MET A 1 -20.91 -49.57 -58.01
C MET A 1 -20.42 -48.83 -56.77
N ALA A 2 -21.34 -48.59 -55.84
CA ALA A 2 -21.28 -47.66 -54.72
C ALA A 2 -20.21 -47.97 -53.65
N GLY A 3 -19.85 -46.95 -52.87
CA GLY A 3 -19.04 -47.12 -51.66
C GLY A 3 -18.70 -45.79 -50.97
N SER A 4 -19.66 -45.23 -50.23
CA SER A 4 -19.51 -44.04 -49.36
C SER A 4 -18.52 -44.25 -48.21
N ARG A 5 -17.83 -43.19 -47.75
CA ARG A 5 -17.60 -42.94 -46.31
C ARG A 5 -17.12 -41.51 -45.98
N GLN A 6 -18.07 -40.78 -45.38
CA GLN A 6 -18.04 -39.70 -44.38
C GLN A 6 -16.84 -38.75 -44.23
N ARG A 7 -17.15 -37.46 -44.39
CA ARG A 7 -16.38 -36.29 -43.98
C ARG A 7 -16.52 -36.05 -42.47
N GLY A 8 -15.41 -36.00 -41.74
CA GLY A 8 -15.36 -35.47 -40.38
C GLY A 8 -15.39 -33.94 -40.38
N LEU A 9 -16.38 -33.36 -39.69
CA LEU A 9 -16.49 -31.91 -39.50
C LEU A 9 -15.38 -31.40 -38.56
N ARG A 10 -14.57 -30.45 -39.05
CA ARG A 10 -13.74 -29.58 -38.21
C ARG A 10 -14.63 -28.55 -37.53
N ALA A 11 -14.74 -28.59 -36.21
CA ALA A 11 -15.38 -27.54 -35.43
C ALA A 11 -14.54 -26.24 -35.51
N ARG A 12 -15.13 -25.19 -36.09
CA ARG A 12 -14.60 -23.82 -36.04
C ARG A 12 -15.09 -23.17 -34.74
N VAL A 13 -14.15 -22.81 -33.87
CA VAL A 13 -14.39 -21.91 -32.74
C VAL A 13 -14.75 -20.53 -33.30
N ARG A 14 -15.94 -20.02 -32.96
CA ARG A 14 -16.36 -18.63 -33.23
C ARG A 14 -16.22 -17.81 -31.94
N PRO A 15 -15.74 -16.56 -32.01
CA PRO A 15 -15.60 -15.71 -30.84
C PRO A 15 -16.99 -15.26 -30.35
N LEU A 16 -17.20 -15.37 -29.03
CA LEU A 16 -18.37 -14.83 -28.34
C LEU A 16 -18.26 -13.30 -28.26
N PHE A 17 -19.10 -12.60 -29.02
CA PHE A 17 -19.46 -11.21 -28.75
C PHE A 17 -20.37 -11.19 -27.53
N CYS A 18 -19.89 -10.63 -26.42
CA CYS A 18 -20.70 -10.34 -25.25
C CYS A 18 -21.44 -9.01 -25.52
N ALA A 19 -22.70 -9.10 -25.97
CA ALA A 19 -23.59 -7.96 -26.05
C ALA A 19 -24.15 -7.67 -24.66
N LEU A 20 -23.69 -6.59 -24.02
CA LEU A 20 -24.27 -6.09 -22.78
C LEU A 20 -25.54 -5.30 -23.14
N LEU A 21 -26.70 -5.90 -22.89
CA LEU A 21 -28.00 -5.22 -22.88
C LEU A 21 -28.07 -4.35 -21.62
N LEU A 22 -27.91 -3.04 -21.76
CA LEU A 22 -28.29 -2.07 -20.73
C LEU A 22 -29.75 -1.67 -20.95
N SER A 23 -30.60 -2.05 -20.00
CA SER A 23 -32.00 -1.66 -19.94
C SER A 23 -32.14 -0.16 -19.69
N LEU A 24 -33.02 0.47 -20.49
CA LEU A 24 -33.38 1.88 -20.44
C LEU A 24 -34.20 2.19 -19.17
N GLY A 25 -33.66 3.02 -18.27
CA GLY A 25 -34.44 3.76 -17.29
C GLY A 25 -34.79 5.15 -17.84
N ARG A 26 -36.08 5.41 -18.08
CA ARG A 26 -36.57 6.75 -18.42
C ARG A 26 -36.55 7.62 -17.17
N PHE A 27 -35.65 8.60 -17.11
CA PHE A 27 -35.78 9.75 -16.21
C PHE A 27 -36.49 10.88 -16.94
N VAL A 28 -37.69 11.25 -16.48
CA VAL A 28 -38.32 12.53 -16.79
C VAL A 28 -37.84 13.51 -15.73
N ARG A 29 -37.18 14.60 -16.13
CA ARG A 29 -36.98 15.76 -15.27
C ARG A 29 -37.04 17.02 -16.13
N GLY A 30 -37.96 17.92 -15.75
CA GLY A 30 -38.31 19.11 -16.50
C GLY A 30 -37.18 20.13 -16.60
N ASP A 31 -37.37 21.05 -17.55
CA ASP A 31 -36.53 22.21 -17.80
C ASP A 31 -36.39 23.05 -16.52
N GLY A 32 -35.24 22.90 -15.89
CA GLY A 32 -34.77 23.73 -14.80
C GLY A 32 -33.28 23.92 -14.99
N VAL A 33 -32.90 25.12 -15.44
CA VAL A 33 -31.52 25.59 -15.49
C VAL A 33 -30.90 25.42 -14.10
N GLY A 34 -30.04 24.41 -13.95
CA GLY A 34 -29.29 24.15 -12.73
C GLY A 34 -27.99 23.49 -13.16
N GLY A 35 -26.91 24.27 -13.14
CA GLY A 35 -25.58 23.78 -13.51
C GLY A 35 -25.23 22.52 -12.72
N ASP A 36 -24.57 21.57 -13.39
CA ASP A 36 -23.90 20.46 -12.73
C ASP A 36 -23.13 21.02 -11.53
N PRO A 37 -23.32 20.50 -10.31
CA PRO A 37 -22.36 20.75 -9.25
C PRO A 37 -21.07 20.12 -9.75
N ALA A 38 -20.19 20.93 -10.33
CA ALA A 38 -18.84 20.53 -10.67
C ALA A 38 -18.31 19.77 -9.46
N VAL A 39 -18.03 18.48 -9.63
CA VAL A 39 -17.48 17.63 -8.57
C VAL A 39 -16.22 18.34 -8.10
N ALA A 40 -16.31 19.06 -6.99
CA ALA A 40 -15.22 19.87 -6.50
C ALA A 40 -14.10 18.90 -6.16
N LEU A 41 -13.00 18.97 -6.91
CA LEU A 41 -11.84 18.14 -6.65
C LEU A 41 -11.37 18.43 -5.21
N PRO A 42 -11.10 17.38 -4.41
CA PRO A 42 -10.71 17.59 -3.02
C PRO A 42 -9.44 18.44 -2.96
N HIS A 43 -9.51 19.55 -2.23
CA HIS A 43 -8.38 20.45 -2.02
C HIS A 43 -7.28 19.74 -1.21
N ARG A 44 -6.03 19.79 -1.68
CA ARG A 44 -4.88 19.18 -1.01
C ARG A 44 -4.01 20.25 -0.36
N ARG A 45 -3.75 20.10 0.93
CA ARG A 45 -2.80 20.93 1.68
C ARG A 45 -1.60 20.08 2.09
N PHE A 46 -0.40 20.58 1.81
CA PHE A 46 0.82 19.93 2.28
C PHE A 46 1.03 20.17 3.78
N GLU A 47 1.20 19.09 4.54
CA GLU A 47 1.33 19.12 5.99
C GLU A 47 2.76 18.80 6.43
N TYR A 48 3.59 19.84 6.54
CA TYR A 48 5.03 19.70 6.78
C TYR A 48 5.38 19.01 8.12
N LYS A 49 4.54 19.14 9.15
CA LYS A 49 4.75 18.52 10.47
C LYS A 49 4.66 16.99 10.45
N TYR A 50 4.05 16.43 9.41
CA TYR A 50 3.88 14.99 9.21
C TYR A 50 4.57 14.53 7.92
N SER A 51 5.65 15.21 7.52
CA SER A 51 6.39 14.92 6.29
C SER A 51 7.90 15.00 6.54
N PHE A 52 8.67 14.22 5.80
CA PHE A 52 10.12 14.38 5.64
C PHE A 52 10.52 14.05 4.20
N LYS A 53 11.57 14.69 3.69
CA LYS A 53 12.18 14.38 2.39
C LYS A 53 13.60 14.95 2.32
N GLY A 54 14.44 14.40 1.45
CA GLY A 54 15.71 15.01 1.09
C GLY A 54 15.57 16.16 0.07
N PRO A 55 16.67 16.88 -0.22
CA PRO A 55 17.95 16.83 0.49
C PRO A 55 17.87 17.50 1.88
N HIS A 56 18.83 17.19 2.76
CA HIS A 56 18.92 17.69 4.15
C HIS A 56 17.80 17.20 5.08
N LEU A 57 17.45 15.91 4.97
CA LEU A 57 16.44 15.26 5.82
C LEU A 57 16.81 15.29 7.32
N VAL A 58 18.11 15.13 7.61
CA VAL A 58 18.68 15.05 8.97
C VAL A 58 19.30 16.38 9.39
N GLN A 59 19.04 16.78 10.62
CA GLN A 59 19.68 17.92 11.29
C GLN A 59 21.10 17.56 11.75
N SER A 60 21.92 18.56 12.09
CA SER A 60 23.29 18.35 12.56
C SER A 60 23.40 17.50 13.83
N ASP A 61 22.33 17.40 14.61
CA ASP A 61 22.23 16.57 15.81
C ASP A 61 21.76 15.12 15.53
N GLY A 62 21.61 14.74 14.25
CA GLY A 62 21.16 13.41 13.83
C GLY A 62 19.64 13.23 13.86
N THR A 63 18.86 14.23 14.27
CA THR A 63 17.40 14.12 14.36
C THR A 63 16.70 14.45 13.05
N VAL A 64 15.46 13.94 12.91
CA VAL A 64 14.56 14.27 11.80
C VAL A 64 13.51 15.25 12.34
N PRO A 65 13.36 16.46 11.79
CA PRO A 65 12.39 17.44 12.29
C PRO A 65 10.99 16.84 12.36
N PHE A 66 10.29 17.01 13.49
CA PHE A 66 8.93 16.49 13.74
C PHE A 66 8.77 14.97 13.83
N TRP A 67 9.82 14.18 13.60
CA TRP A 67 9.76 12.72 13.63
C TRP A 67 10.72 12.16 14.69
N ALA A 68 10.30 11.09 15.35
CA ALA A 68 11.12 10.25 16.22
C ALA A 68 11.50 8.99 15.46
N HIS A 69 12.78 8.61 15.48
CA HIS A 69 13.25 7.34 14.95
C HIS A 69 13.73 6.46 16.11
N ALA A 70 13.55 5.15 16.01
CA ALA A 70 13.88 4.20 17.06
C ALA A 70 14.44 2.88 16.48
N GLY A 71 15.01 2.05 17.36
CA GLY A 71 15.64 0.79 17.01
C GLY A 71 16.88 0.99 16.12
N ASN A 72 16.96 0.23 15.03
CA ASN A 72 18.06 0.25 14.06
C ASN A 72 17.82 1.22 12.89
N ALA A 73 16.86 2.15 13.01
CA ALA A 73 16.63 3.16 11.99
C ALA A 73 17.83 4.12 11.91
N ILE A 74 18.37 4.31 10.70
CA ILE A 74 19.54 5.17 10.44
C ILE A 74 19.12 6.27 9.45
N PRO A 75 18.81 7.48 9.95
CA PRO A 75 18.58 8.66 9.12
C PRO A 75 19.86 9.13 8.40
N SER A 76 19.76 9.48 7.12
CA SER A 76 20.79 10.17 6.33
C SER A 76 20.22 11.45 5.69
N SER A 77 21.04 12.19 4.93
CA SER A 77 20.62 13.44 4.30
C SER A 77 19.54 13.27 3.21
N ASP A 78 19.45 12.08 2.62
CA ASP A 78 18.63 11.77 1.44
C ASP A 78 17.50 10.77 1.71
N GLN A 79 17.66 9.89 2.72
CA GLN A 79 16.70 8.84 3.05
C GLN A 79 16.81 8.44 4.53
N ILE A 80 15.91 7.57 4.98
CA ILE A 80 16.06 6.87 6.27
C ILE A 80 16.13 5.38 5.96
N ARG A 81 17.23 4.73 6.36
CA ARG A 81 17.32 3.28 6.34
C ARG A 81 16.64 2.74 7.59
N VAL A 82 15.37 2.36 7.47
CA VAL A 82 14.55 1.91 8.60
C VAL A 82 15.07 0.60 9.20
N ALA A 83 15.42 -0.38 8.36
CA ALA A 83 16.07 -1.62 8.78
C ALA A 83 17.22 -1.95 7.81
N PRO A 84 18.47 -2.10 8.27
CA PRO A 84 19.57 -2.50 7.42
C PRO A 84 19.48 -3.98 7.04
N SER A 85 20.21 -4.38 5.99
CA SER A 85 20.29 -5.76 5.50
C SER A 85 21.17 -6.66 6.38
N LEU A 86 20.89 -6.64 7.68
CA LEU A 86 21.47 -7.51 8.70
C LEU A 86 20.37 -8.39 9.29
N LYS A 87 20.75 -9.43 10.02
CA LYS A 87 19.76 -10.31 10.67
C LYS A 87 19.07 -9.58 11.82
N SER A 88 17.79 -9.89 12.03
CA SER A 88 17.02 -9.50 13.22
C SER A 88 17.03 -7.98 13.49
N GLN A 89 16.80 -7.19 12.43
CA GLN A 89 16.77 -5.73 12.54
C GLN A 89 15.34 -5.24 12.70
N ARG A 90 15.16 -4.24 13.57
CA ARG A 90 13.88 -3.55 13.77
C ARG A 90 14.15 -2.07 13.86
N GLY A 91 13.42 -1.27 13.08
CA GLY A 91 13.48 0.16 13.21
C GLY A 91 12.15 0.77 12.83
N SER A 92 11.91 1.97 13.34
CA SER A 92 10.66 2.69 13.12
C SER A 92 10.92 4.18 13.02
N VAL A 93 10.00 4.90 12.37
CA VAL A 93 10.01 6.35 12.28
C VAL A 93 8.56 6.84 12.43
N TRP A 94 8.29 7.60 13.49
CA TRP A 94 6.94 8.04 13.87
C TRP A 94 6.88 9.56 14.05
N THR A 95 5.75 10.17 13.71
CA THR A 95 5.55 11.61 13.95
C THR A 95 5.49 11.88 15.46
N LYS A 96 6.11 12.97 15.94
CA LYS A 96 6.14 13.35 17.36
C LYS A 96 4.76 13.79 17.89
N THR A 97 3.89 14.24 17.00
CA THR A 97 2.52 14.69 17.32
C THR A 97 1.49 13.86 16.57
N LYS A 98 0.28 13.76 17.14
CA LYS A 98 -0.87 13.10 16.49
C LYS A 98 -1.48 14.00 15.42
N ALA A 99 -1.83 13.42 14.29
CA ALA A 99 -2.63 14.06 13.26
C ALA A 99 -4.12 13.93 13.60
N ALA A 100 -4.89 15.00 13.41
CA ALA A 100 -6.35 15.02 13.62
C ALA A 100 -7.04 15.45 12.32
N PHE A 101 -6.85 14.65 11.27
CA PHE A 101 -7.43 14.90 9.95
C PHE A 101 -8.58 13.94 9.67
N GLU A 102 -9.74 14.47 9.30
CA GLU A 102 -10.89 13.65 8.87
C GLU A 102 -10.60 12.93 7.54
N ASN A 103 -9.87 13.60 6.66
CA ASN A 103 -9.43 13.09 5.37
C ASN A 103 -7.94 13.39 5.20
N TRP A 104 -7.18 12.43 4.70
CA TRP A 104 -5.74 12.57 4.53
C TRP A 104 -5.22 11.75 3.35
N GLU A 105 -4.09 12.19 2.82
CA GLU A 105 -3.33 11.49 1.78
C GLU A 105 -1.87 11.50 2.19
N VAL A 106 -1.21 10.35 2.14
CA VAL A 106 0.25 10.22 2.30
C VAL A 106 0.85 9.59 1.06
N GLU A 107 1.94 10.18 0.59
CA GLU A 107 2.77 9.61 -0.46
C GLU A 107 4.10 9.17 0.13
N VAL A 108 4.35 7.86 0.15
CA VAL A 108 5.57 7.28 0.68
C VAL A 108 6.42 6.78 -0.47
N THR A 109 7.65 7.26 -0.55
CA THR A 109 8.65 6.81 -1.53
C THR A 109 9.70 5.97 -0.82
N PHE A 110 9.90 4.72 -1.24
CA PHE A 110 10.77 3.78 -0.56
C PHE A 110 11.50 2.84 -1.52
N ARG A 111 12.51 2.14 -0.99
CA ARG A 111 13.20 1.05 -1.67
C ARG A 111 13.34 -0.12 -0.70
N VAL A 112 12.92 -1.31 -1.13
CA VAL A 112 13.26 -2.56 -0.45
C VAL A 112 14.28 -3.29 -1.32
N THR A 113 15.50 -3.43 -0.80
CA THR A 113 16.63 -3.98 -1.55
C THR A 113 17.33 -5.05 -0.73
N GLY A 114 17.65 -6.17 -1.38
CA GLY A 114 18.34 -7.29 -0.74
C GLY A 114 19.05 -8.17 -1.76
N ARG A 115 20.04 -8.95 -1.29
CA ARG A 115 20.73 -9.93 -2.13
C ARG A 115 19.76 -11.06 -2.48
N GLY A 116 19.70 -11.42 -3.77
CA GLY A 116 18.91 -12.54 -4.24
C GLY A 116 17.42 -12.23 -4.44
N ARG A 117 16.68 -13.28 -4.86
CA ARG A 117 15.26 -13.17 -5.23
C ARG A 117 14.33 -13.13 -4.04
N ILE A 118 14.71 -13.66 -2.88
CA ILE A 118 13.91 -13.68 -1.65
C ILE A 118 14.55 -12.74 -0.64
N GLY A 119 13.74 -12.01 0.13
CA GLY A 119 14.17 -11.13 1.19
C GLY A 119 13.04 -10.99 2.21
N ALA A 120 13.37 -10.55 3.41
CA ALA A 120 12.46 -10.54 4.55
C ALA A 120 12.78 -9.35 5.48
N ASP A 121 11.85 -8.88 6.32
CA ASP A 121 10.44 -9.31 6.38
C ASP A 121 9.57 -8.38 5.52
N GLY A 122 9.82 -7.07 5.59
CA GLY A 122 9.19 -6.07 4.73
C GLY A 122 9.19 -4.68 5.34
N LEU A 123 8.13 -3.91 5.08
CA LEU A 123 7.90 -2.55 5.59
C LEU A 123 6.43 -2.40 5.99
N ALA A 124 6.13 -1.58 6.99
CA ALA A 124 4.77 -1.17 7.31
C ALA A 124 4.63 0.36 7.29
N ILE A 125 3.48 0.84 6.81
CA ILE A 125 3.04 2.24 6.93
C ILE A 125 1.86 2.28 7.89
N TRP A 126 1.90 3.19 8.86
CA TRP A 126 0.96 3.21 9.97
C TRP A 126 0.17 4.51 10.03
N TYR A 127 -1.11 4.39 10.36
CA TYR A 127 -1.91 5.45 10.97
C TYR A 127 -2.55 4.86 12.23
N ALA A 128 -1.97 5.17 13.39
CA ALA A 128 -2.36 4.57 14.66
C ALA A 128 -2.45 5.61 15.78
N GLU A 129 -3.25 5.32 16.80
CA GLU A 129 -3.48 6.19 17.93
C GLU A 129 -2.20 6.49 18.73
N ASN A 130 -1.35 5.47 18.92
CA ASN A 130 -0.12 5.54 19.69
C ASN A 130 1.09 5.28 18.80
N GLN A 131 2.24 5.86 19.17
CA GLN A 131 3.51 5.55 18.51
C GLN A 131 3.90 4.10 18.80
N GLY A 132 4.11 3.30 17.76
CA GLY A 132 4.65 1.95 17.85
C GLY A 132 6.17 1.94 17.70
N LEU A 133 6.89 2.52 18.67
CA LEU A 133 8.34 2.76 18.54
C LEU A 133 9.15 1.47 18.33
N GLU A 134 8.72 0.35 18.90
CA GLU A 134 9.36 -0.95 18.71
C GLU A 134 8.35 -2.09 18.90
N GLY A 135 8.57 -3.19 18.18
CA GLY A 135 7.83 -4.44 18.41
C GLY A 135 8.02 -5.46 17.30
N PRO A 136 7.28 -6.59 17.35
CA PRO A 136 7.45 -7.69 16.43
C PRO A 136 6.81 -7.48 15.05
N VAL A 137 5.89 -6.52 14.91
CA VAL A 137 5.11 -6.36 13.68
C VAL A 137 5.81 -5.38 12.75
N PHE A 138 6.63 -5.91 11.85
CA PHE A 138 7.46 -5.11 10.92
C PHE A 138 8.28 -4.02 11.64
N GLY A 139 8.77 -4.34 12.84
CA GLY A 139 9.55 -3.42 13.70
C GLY A 139 8.73 -2.53 14.64
N SER A 140 7.40 -2.64 14.63
CA SER A 140 6.47 -1.85 15.44
C SER A 140 5.66 -2.71 16.42
N ALA A 141 4.99 -2.05 17.37
CA ALA A 141 4.13 -2.66 18.38
C ALA A 141 2.96 -3.45 17.76
N ASP A 142 2.57 -4.54 18.43
CA ASP A 142 1.60 -5.54 17.95
C ASP A 142 0.12 -5.13 18.15
N LEU A 143 -0.21 -4.53 19.30
CA LEU A 143 -1.58 -4.14 19.63
C LEU A 143 -1.83 -2.67 19.26
N TRP A 144 -1.90 -2.36 17.96
CA TRP A 144 -2.21 -1.00 17.50
C TRP A 144 -3.72 -0.74 17.48
N ASN A 145 -4.10 0.51 17.71
CA ASN A 145 -5.45 1.01 17.43
C ASN A 145 -5.38 1.92 16.19
N GLY A 146 -5.91 1.47 15.06
CA GLY A 146 -5.80 2.15 13.77
C GLY A 146 -5.58 1.18 12.61
N VAL A 147 -4.81 1.60 11.61
CA VAL A 147 -4.55 0.81 10.39
C VAL A 147 -3.06 0.67 10.11
N GLY A 148 -2.66 -0.55 9.74
CA GLY A 148 -1.36 -0.88 9.18
C GLY A 148 -1.49 -1.27 7.70
N ILE A 149 -0.61 -0.73 6.87
CA ILE A 149 -0.45 -1.12 5.46
C ILE A 149 0.90 -1.83 5.35
N PHE A 150 0.85 -3.15 5.24
CA PHE A 150 2.01 -4.03 5.22
C PHE A 150 2.47 -4.28 3.80
N PHE A 151 3.75 -4.07 3.55
CA PHE A 151 4.47 -4.46 2.35
C PHE A 151 5.26 -5.70 2.72
N ASP A 152 4.58 -6.84 2.67
CA ASP A 152 5.12 -8.13 3.08
C ASP A 152 5.93 -8.76 1.94
N SER A 153 7.19 -9.07 2.22
CA SER A 153 8.10 -9.61 1.21
C SER A 153 8.42 -11.09 1.39
N PHE A 154 8.13 -11.63 2.58
CA PHE A 154 8.43 -13.01 2.92
C PHE A 154 7.13 -13.81 2.97
N ASP A 155 7.18 -15.05 2.52
CA ASP A 155 6.02 -15.95 2.45
C ASP A 155 6.10 -16.87 3.67
N ASN A 156 5.55 -16.46 4.81
CA ASN A 156 5.61 -17.26 6.04
C ASN A 156 4.66 -18.46 5.95
N ASP A 157 3.56 -18.33 5.20
CA ASP A 157 2.48 -19.31 5.16
C ASP A 157 2.60 -20.35 4.01
N GLY A 158 3.56 -20.13 3.10
CA GLY A 158 3.90 -21.01 2.00
C GLY A 158 2.90 -20.98 0.83
N LYS A 159 1.99 -20.02 0.77
CA LYS A 159 0.95 -19.94 -0.27
C LYS A 159 1.45 -19.29 -1.57
N LYS A 160 2.71 -18.85 -1.64
CA LYS A 160 3.36 -18.30 -2.84
C LYS A 160 2.65 -17.05 -3.38
N ASN A 161 2.16 -16.21 -2.48
CA ASN A 161 1.39 -15.01 -2.75
C ASN A 161 2.15 -13.71 -2.42
N ASN A 162 3.46 -13.79 -2.15
CA ASN A 162 4.32 -12.67 -1.75
C ASN A 162 5.29 -12.31 -2.90
N PRO A 163 5.74 -11.05 -3.03
CA PRO A 163 5.43 -9.92 -2.16
C PRO A 163 3.98 -9.44 -2.28
N ALA A 164 3.39 -9.16 -1.12
CA ALA A 164 2.01 -8.75 -0.97
C ALA A 164 1.92 -7.39 -0.29
N ILE A 165 0.87 -6.65 -0.63
CA ILE A 165 0.48 -5.43 0.10
C ILE A 165 -0.84 -5.73 0.78
N VAL A 166 -0.89 -5.62 2.10
CA VAL A 166 -2.02 -6.03 2.93
C VAL A 166 -2.44 -4.89 3.84
N ILE A 167 -3.74 -4.60 3.90
CA ILE A 167 -4.33 -3.60 4.78
C ILE A 167 -4.97 -4.32 5.96
N ILE A 168 -4.58 -3.97 7.18
CA ILE A 168 -5.14 -4.57 8.40
C ILE A 168 -5.51 -3.45 9.37
N GLY A 169 -6.78 -3.44 9.77
CA GLY A 169 -7.29 -2.62 10.86
C GLY A 169 -7.19 -3.36 12.18
N ASN A 170 -6.95 -2.62 13.26
CA ASN A 170 -6.91 -3.16 14.61
C ASN A 170 -7.48 -2.13 15.58
N ASN A 171 -8.14 -2.61 16.63
CA ASN A 171 -8.78 -1.81 17.68
C ASN A 171 -7.97 -1.83 18.99
N GLY A 172 -6.72 -2.30 18.95
CA GLY A 172 -5.84 -2.48 20.12
C GLY A 172 -5.99 -3.82 20.83
N GLN A 173 -6.75 -4.78 20.29
CA GLN A 173 -7.01 -6.07 20.93
C GLN A 173 -6.54 -7.29 20.11
N ILE A 174 -6.24 -7.11 18.83
CA ILE A 174 -5.93 -8.22 17.93
C ILE A 174 -4.40 -8.35 17.84
N HIS A 175 -3.86 -9.54 18.15
CA HIS A 175 -2.46 -9.86 17.87
C HIS A 175 -2.27 -10.15 16.38
N TYR A 176 -1.26 -9.58 15.75
CA TYR A 176 -0.96 -9.82 14.34
C TYR A 176 -0.50 -11.26 14.11
N ASP A 177 -1.16 -11.95 13.19
CA ASP A 177 -0.84 -13.33 12.83
C ASP A 177 0.27 -13.39 11.79
N HIS A 178 1.52 -13.18 12.24
CA HIS A 178 2.69 -13.19 11.37
C HIS A 178 2.96 -14.56 10.72
N GLN A 179 2.50 -15.67 11.31
CA GLN A 179 2.71 -17.00 10.72
C GLN A 179 1.87 -17.22 9.47
N ASN A 180 0.74 -16.52 9.36
CA ASN A 180 -0.16 -16.60 8.21
C ASN A 180 -0.20 -15.29 7.40
N ASP A 181 0.87 -14.48 7.45
CA ASP A 181 0.99 -13.17 6.78
C ASP A 181 -0.18 -12.20 7.07
N GLY A 182 -0.88 -12.38 8.20
CA GLY A 182 -2.09 -11.65 8.55
C GLY A 182 -3.28 -11.92 7.62
N ALA A 183 -3.29 -13.04 6.86
CA ALA A 183 -4.28 -13.33 5.84
C ALA A 183 -5.72 -13.38 6.38
N SER A 184 -5.92 -13.89 7.61
CA SER A 184 -7.22 -13.95 8.28
C SER A 184 -7.70 -12.58 8.80
N GLN A 185 -6.80 -11.60 8.86
CA GLN A 185 -7.02 -10.26 9.42
C GLN A 185 -7.06 -9.17 8.34
N ALA A 186 -6.77 -9.55 7.08
CA ALA A 186 -6.70 -8.65 5.95
C ALA A 186 -8.09 -8.07 5.61
N LEU A 187 -8.19 -6.74 5.61
CA LEU A 187 -9.36 -6.02 5.09
C LEU A 187 -9.34 -5.97 3.55
N ALA A 188 -8.14 -5.84 2.98
CA ALA A 188 -7.89 -5.91 1.55
C ALA A 188 -6.42 -6.23 1.30
N SER A 189 -6.11 -6.82 0.14
CA SER A 189 -4.75 -7.09 -0.27
C SER A 189 -4.56 -7.06 -1.79
N CYS A 190 -3.31 -6.92 -2.23
CA CYS A 190 -2.94 -7.14 -3.62
C CYS A 190 -1.51 -7.70 -3.73
N GLN A 191 -1.24 -8.47 -4.78
CA GLN A 191 0.10 -8.98 -5.06
C GLN A 191 0.88 -7.98 -5.89
N ARG A 192 1.96 -7.43 -5.34
CA ARG A 192 2.83 -6.49 -6.04
C ARG A 192 4.25 -6.68 -5.59
N ASP A 193 5.10 -7.09 -6.53
CA ASP A 193 6.54 -7.11 -6.27
C ASP A 193 7.07 -5.67 -6.19
N PHE A 194 7.51 -5.26 -5.00
CA PHE A 194 8.13 -3.96 -4.70
C PHE A 194 9.63 -4.07 -4.42
N ARG A 195 10.24 -5.26 -4.56
CA ARG A 195 11.65 -5.49 -4.23
C ARG A 195 12.56 -5.27 -5.42
N ASN A 196 13.78 -4.83 -5.13
CA ASN A 196 14.90 -4.74 -6.09
C ASN A 196 14.53 -4.02 -7.39
N LYS A 197 13.66 -3.00 -7.31
CA LYS A 197 13.22 -2.25 -8.47
C LYS A 197 14.24 -1.18 -8.86
N PRO A 198 14.39 -0.88 -10.17
CA PRO A 198 15.37 0.10 -10.65
C PRO A 198 15.12 1.50 -10.08
N TYR A 199 13.85 1.89 -9.96
CA TYR A 199 13.44 3.18 -9.39
C TYR A 199 12.79 2.99 -8.01
N PRO A 200 12.71 4.04 -7.18
CA PRO A 200 11.96 3.97 -5.93
C PRO A 200 10.50 3.61 -6.18
N VAL A 201 9.94 2.79 -5.30
CA VAL A 201 8.51 2.49 -5.29
C VAL A 201 7.81 3.64 -4.58
N ARG A 202 6.70 4.11 -5.14
CA ARG A 202 5.84 5.11 -4.51
C ARG A 202 4.53 4.44 -4.12
N ALA A 203 4.06 4.67 -2.90
CA ALA A 203 2.75 4.22 -2.45
C ALA A 203 1.95 5.44 -2.05
N LYS A 204 0.77 5.61 -2.64
CA LYS A 204 -0.18 6.65 -2.26
C LYS A 204 -1.31 6.04 -1.48
N ILE A 205 -1.47 6.47 -0.23
CA ILE A 205 -2.49 5.98 0.69
C ILE A 205 -3.41 7.15 1.01
N THR A 206 -4.68 7.01 0.67
CA THR A 206 -5.68 8.06 0.80
C THR A 206 -6.81 7.56 1.69
N TYR A 207 -7.09 8.25 2.79
CA TYR A 207 -8.32 8.10 3.56
C TYR A 207 -9.23 9.28 3.26
N TYR A 208 -10.33 9.03 2.55
CA TYR A 208 -11.26 10.07 2.15
C TYR A 208 -12.69 9.54 2.23
N GLN A 209 -13.58 10.28 2.90
CA GLN A 209 -14.99 9.90 3.08
C GLN A 209 -15.14 8.44 3.54
N ASN A 210 -14.43 8.10 4.63
CA ASN A 210 -14.41 6.77 5.25
C ASN A 210 -13.88 5.63 4.38
N THR A 211 -13.29 5.93 3.22
CA THR A 211 -12.70 4.94 2.32
C THR A 211 -11.18 5.06 2.36
N LEU A 212 -10.50 3.95 2.69
CA LEU A 212 -9.05 3.83 2.61
C LEU A 212 -8.66 3.20 1.27
N THR A 213 -7.86 3.92 0.47
CA THR A 213 -7.38 3.47 -0.84
C THR A 213 -5.87 3.42 -0.85
N VAL A 214 -5.29 2.31 -1.31
CA VAL A 214 -3.86 2.19 -1.61
C VAL A 214 -3.70 2.14 -3.13
N SER A 215 -2.96 3.08 -3.70
CA SER A 215 -2.86 3.29 -5.14
C SER A 215 -1.47 3.73 -5.57
N ASN A 216 -1.29 3.88 -6.90
CA ASN A 216 -0.07 4.40 -7.53
C ASN A 216 1.22 3.65 -7.16
N ILE A 217 1.12 2.34 -6.93
CA ILE A 217 2.27 1.47 -6.67
C ILE A 217 3.00 1.21 -8.00
N TYR A 218 3.80 2.20 -8.44
CA TYR A 218 4.57 2.14 -9.68
C TYR A 218 5.98 2.69 -9.50
N LEU A 219 6.81 2.41 -10.52
CA LEU A 219 8.17 2.91 -10.63
C LEU A 219 8.16 4.23 -11.38
N GLU A 220 8.45 5.33 -10.70
CA GLU A 220 8.65 6.60 -11.37
C GLU A 220 10.13 6.80 -11.71
N ARG A 221 10.42 6.99 -13.01
CA ARG A 221 11.67 7.61 -13.42
C ARG A 221 11.58 9.08 -12.98
N ILE A 222 12.23 9.42 -11.87
CA ILE A 222 12.45 10.81 -11.49
C ILE A 222 13.19 11.46 -12.68
N LYS A 223 12.54 12.41 -13.35
CA LYS A 223 13.13 13.22 -14.41
C LYS A 223 13.93 14.37 -13.80
#